data_AF-A0A0E3P9I8-F1
#
_entry.id   AF-A0A0E3P9I8-F1
#
_cell.length_a   1.000
_cell.length_b   1.000
_cell.length_c   1.000
_cell.angle_alpha   90.00
_cell.angle_beta   90.00
_cell.angle_gamma   90.00
#
_symmetry.space_group_name_H-M   'P 1'
#
loop_
_entity.id
_entity.type
_entity.pdbx_description
1 polymer ?
#
loop_
_entity_poly.entity_id
_entity_poly.type
_entity_poly.pdbx_seq_one_letter_code
_entity_poly.pdbx_strand_id
1 'polypeptide(L)'
;MTEVDRRSEIVFLYDIKDGNPNGDPLDENKPRIDEETGINLVTDVRLKRTIRDHLYKFRGKEIFVREISAENGSIQDAKMRARDFLTIDEPLDSFETGKNAINEKLLADCIDVRLFGGTVPLELKVKKGKNETGSITHTGPVQFKIGRSMHKVFMKHFRGTGAFASKGGASQKTFREEDFLPYSLISFYGIINENAAKDTKLSEEDIDLLLDGMWNGTKNLISRSKVGQVPRLLFKVNYKEGNYHIGDLNNLFSLKSDLIDEEIRDISQVKIEVQRLIDVLGKNKDKIGNAQICSDGSITFTYDGEEIDFEKSLAEAGINTEILTM
;
A
#
# COMPACT_ATOMS: atom_id res chain seq x y z
N MET A 1 6.53 23.52 0.21
CA MET A 1 6.15 22.21 -0.34
C MET A 1 5.33 22.47 -1.58
N THR A 2 5.68 21.83 -2.69
CA THR A 2 4.89 21.90 -3.93
C THR A 2 3.68 20.97 -3.77
N GLU A 3 2.48 21.50 -3.96
CA GLU A 3 1.24 20.70 -3.92
C GLU A 3 1.12 19.85 -5.18
N VAL A 4 0.52 18.66 -5.03
CA VAL A 4 0.24 17.78 -6.17
C VAL A 4 -0.89 18.38 -7.01
N ASP A 5 -0.59 18.78 -8.25
CA ASP A 5 -1.53 19.42 -9.16
C ASP A 5 -1.93 18.54 -10.37
N ARG A 6 -1.29 17.37 -10.53
CA ARG A 6 -1.57 16.42 -11.63
C ARG A 6 -1.88 15.01 -11.15
N ARG A 7 -2.73 14.33 -11.93
CA ARG A 7 -3.09 12.93 -11.67
C ARG A 7 -1.91 12.03 -11.97
N SER A 8 -1.77 10.97 -11.17
CA SER A 8 -0.85 9.89 -11.45
C SER A 8 -1.51 8.53 -11.31
N GLU A 9 -1.02 7.54 -12.06
CA GLU A 9 -1.33 6.12 -11.85
C GLU A 9 -0.07 5.39 -11.38
N ILE A 10 -0.24 4.39 -10.52
CA ILE A 10 0.85 3.58 -9.97
C ILE A 10 0.55 2.11 -10.22
N VAL A 11 1.55 1.38 -10.70
CA VAL A 11 1.59 -0.08 -10.66
C VAL A 11 2.75 -0.50 -9.77
N PHE A 12 2.48 -1.37 -8.80
CA PHE A 12 3.48 -1.88 -7.87
C PHE A 12 3.45 -3.40 -7.85
N LEU A 13 4.59 -4.01 -8.20
CA LEU A 13 4.80 -5.45 -8.16
C LEU A 13 5.75 -5.79 -7.03
N TYR A 14 5.38 -6.75 -6.20
CA TYR A 14 6.28 -7.42 -5.27
C TYR A 14 5.95 -8.90 -5.22
N ASP A 15 6.95 -9.73 -4.95
CA ASP A 15 6.75 -11.16 -4.71
C ASP A 15 6.96 -11.53 -3.24
N ILE A 16 6.51 -12.72 -2.90
CA ILE A 16 6.84 -13.39 -1.65
C ILE A 16 7.09 -14.86 -1.92
N LYS A 17 8.10 -15.43 -1.25
CA LYS A 17 8.42 -16.87 -1.26
C LYS A 17 8.15 -17.47 0.12
N ASP A 18 7.58 -18.67 0.13
CA ASP A 18 7.28 -19.45 1.33
C ASP A 18 6.65 -18.64 2.48
N GLY A 19 5.66 -17.80 2.14
CA GLY A 19 5.12 -16.81 3.07
C GLY A 19 3.64 -16.48 2.85
N ASN A 20 3.12 -15.61 3.70
CA ASN A 20 1.72 -15.19 3.73
C ASN A 20 1.64 -13.64 3.66
N PRO A 21 1.37 -13.08 2.48
CA PRO A 21 1.38 -11.63 2.27
C PRO A 21 0.24 -10.92 3.02
N ASN A 22 -0.93 -11.58 3.13
CA ASN A 22 -2.10 -11.06 3.82
C ASN A 22 -2.96 -12.21 4.37
N GLY A 23 -2.79 -12.53 5.66
CA GLY A 23 -3.63 -13.50 6.34
C GLY A 23 -5.07 -13.01 6.52
N ASP A 24 -6.03 -13.94 6.52
CA ASP A 24 -7.43 -13.68 6.84
C ASP A 24 -7.74 -13.99 8.31
N PRO A 25 -8.03 -12.98 9.16
CA PRO A 25 -8.42 -13.22 10.54
C PRO A 25 -9.67 -14.10 10.71
N LEU A 26 -10.52 -14.19 9.69
CA LEU A 26 -11.75 -15.00 9.71
C LEU A 26 -11.53 -16.45 9.25
N ASP A 27 -10.41 -16.75 8.62
CA ASP A 27 -10.06 -18.09 8.14
C ASP A 27 -8.66 -18.45 8.63
N GLU A 28 -8.51 -18.59 9.96
CA GLU A 28 -7.30 -19.11 10.62
C GLU A 28 -5.98 -18.43 10.19
N ASN A 29 -6.05 -17.17 9.75
CA ASN A 29 -4.94 -16.40 9.21
C ASN A 29 -4.32 -17.01 7.94
N LYS A 30 -5.05 -17.82 7.17
CA LYS A 30 -4.64 -18.32 5.84
C LYS A 30 -4.43 -17.17 4.86
N PRO A 31 -3.52 -17.30 3.87
CA PRO A 31 -3.46 -16.36 2.76
C PRO A 31 -4.84 -16.21 2.11
N ARG A 32 -5.27 -14.97 1.85
CA ARG A 32 -6.54 -14.71 1.14
C ARG A 32 -6.42 -15.20 -0.31
N ILE A 33 -7.31 -16.09 -0.73
CA ILE A 33 -7.36 -16.63 -2.10
C ILE A 33 -8.79 -16.51 -2.61
N ASP A 34 -8.95 -16.07 -3.85
CA ASP A 34 -10.19 -16.20 -4.58
C ASP A 34 -10.37 -17.68 -4.99
N GLU A 35 -11.33 -18.36 -4.37
CA GLU A 35 -11.56 -19.79 -4.54
C GLU A 35 -11.94 -20.18 -5.98
N GLU A 36 -12.56 -19.28 -6.75
CA GLU A 36 -12.96 -19.58 -8.13
C GLU A 36 -11.79 -19.50 -9.10
N THR A 37 -10.89 -18.53 -8.88
CA THR A 37 -9.81 -18.22 -9.82
C THR A 37 -8.44 -18.74 -9.39
N GLY A 38 -8.25 -19.06 -8.11
CA GLY A 38 -6.96 -19.42 -7.53
C GLY A 38 -6.01 -18.23 -7.34
N ILE A 39 -6.51 -16.99 -7.44
CA ILE A 39 -5.70 -15.77 -7.34
C ILE A 39 -5.53 -15.37 -5.88
N ASN A 40 -4.29 -15.08 -5.46
CA ASN A 40 -4.03 -14.50 -4.15
C ASN A 40 -4.51 -13.04 -4.10
N LEU A 41 -5.17 -12.68 -3.00
CA LEU A 41 -5.66 -11.34 -2.75
C LEU A 41 -4.89 -10.68 -1.61
N VAL A 42 -4.50 -9.42 -1.81
CA VAL A 42 -3.91 -8.58 -0.77
C VAL A 42 -4.71 -7.29 -0.68
N THR A 43 -5.31 -7.05 0.47
CA THR A 43 -6.12 -5.85 0.69
C THR A 43 -5.31 -4.56 0.52
N ASP A 44 -5.94 -3.51 0.02
CA ASP A 44 -5.34 -2.18 -0.05
C ASP A 44 -4.96 -1.66 1.34
N VAL A 45 -5.77 -1.96 2.36
CA VAL A 45 -5.50 -1.62 3.77
C VAL A 45 -4.20 -2.27 4.26
N ARG A 46 -3.87 -3.50 3.84
CA ARG A 46 -2.60 -4.15 4.19
C ARG A 46 -1.40 -3.42 3.61
N LEU A 47 -1.47 -2.98 2.34
CA LEU A 47 -0.41 -2.16 1.72
C LEU A 47 -0.30 -0.79 2.40
N LYS A 48 -1.42 -0.10 2.59
CA LYS A 48 -1.48 1.19 3.30
C LYS A 48 -0.92 1.08 4.73
N ARG A 49 -1.14 -0.05 5.42
CA ARG A 49 -0.57 -0.30 6.75
C ARG A 49 0.94 -0.45 6.70
N THR A 50 1.46 -1.19 5.73
CA THR A 50 2.90 -1.36 5.51
C THR A 50 3.58 0.01 5.29
N ILE A 51 2.99 0.85 4.44
CA ILE A 51 3.48 2.21 4.19
C ILE A 51 3.45 3.05 5.48
N ARG A 52 2.32 3.09 6.20
CA ARG A 52 2.20 3.82 7.49
C ARG A 52 3.26 3.40 8.49
N ASP A 53 3.43 2.09 8.70
CA ASP A 53 4.38 1.56 9.66
C ASP A 53 5.82 1.97 9.29
N HIS A 54 6.15 1.98 7.98
CA HIS A 54 7.46 2.41 7.50
C HIS A 54 7.70 3.90 7.72
N LEU A 55 6.74 4.74 7.32
CA LEU A 55 6.83 6.19 7.49
C LEU A 55 7.01 6.59 8.96
N TYR A 56 6.29 5.92 9.86
CA TYR A 56 6.40 6.16 11.30
C TYR A 56 7.75 5.67 11.85
N LYS A 57 8.12 4.42 11.60
CA LYS A 57 9.28 3.79 12.27
C LYS A 57 10.62 4.22 11.68
N PHE A 58 10.70 4.47 10.39
CA PHE A 58 11.97 4.68 9.68
C PHE A 58 12.13 6.09 9.10
N ARG A 59 11.04 6.81 8.85
CA ARG A 59 11.08 8.19 8.33
C ARG A 59 10.70 9.25 9.37
N GLY A 60 10.38 8.84 10.60
CA GLY A 60 10.06 9.75 11.71
C GLY A 60 8.84 10.64 11.44
N LYS A 61 7.93 10.19 10.56
CA LYS A 61 6.69 10.92 10.25
C LYS A 61 5.59 10.49 11.20
N GLU A 62 4.79 11.43 11.67
CA GLU A 62 3.64 11.10 12.50
C GLU A 62 2.50 10.53 11.64
N ILE A 63 1.72 9.63 12.22
CA ILE A 63 0.53 9.04 11.59
C ILE A 63 -0.65 9.05 12.58
N PHE A 64 -1.85 9.22 12.04
CA PHE A 64 -3.07 9.18 12.84
C PHE A 64 -3.42 7.74 13.22
N VAL A 65 -3.42 6.82 12.25
CA VAL A 65 -3.89 5.44 12.45
C VAL A 65 -2.76 4.56 13.01
N ARG A 66 -2.53 4.65 14.32
CA ARG A 66 -1.62 3.77 15.07
C ARG A 66 -2.17 3.39 16.44
N GLU A 67 -1.72 2.25 16.95
CA GLU A 67 -2.02 1.83 18.31
C GLU A 67 -1.13 2.60 19.28
N ILE A 68 -1.73 3.16 20.32
CA ILE A 68 -1.04 3.85 21.41
C ILE A 68 -1.52 3.18 22.70
N SER A 69 -0.62 2.47 23.37
CA SER A 69 -0.88 1.85 24.66
C SER A 69 -0.60 2.85 25.78
N ALA A 70 -1.56 3.02 26.69
CA ALA A 70 -1.38 3.79 27.91
C ALA A 70 -0.64 2.99 28.99
N GLU A 71 -0.11 3.66 30.00
CA GLU A 71 0.65 3.04 31.10
C GLU A 71 -0.15 1.97 31.86
N ASN A 72 -1.47 2.10 31.90
CA ASN A 72 -2.38 1.13 32.52
C ASN A 72 -2.70 -0.09 31.63
N GLY A 73 -2.07 -0.21 30.46
CA GLY A 73 -2.30 -1.29 29.50
C GLY A 73 -3.53 -1.14 28.61
N SER A 74 -4.30 -0.06 28.75
CA SER A 74 -5.42 0.24 27.84
C SER A 74 -4.93 0.80 26.49
N ILE A 75 -5.71 0.60 25.43
CA ILE A 75 -5.44 1.15 24.10
C ILE A 75 -6.26 2.43 23.92
N GLN A 76 -5.62 3.49 23.44
CA GLN A 76 -6.26 4.76 23.12
C GLN A 76 -7.32 4.58 22.03
N ASP A 77 -8.52 5.12 22.26
CA ASP A 77 -9.57 5.14 21.24
C ASP A 77 -9.36 6.29 20.22
N ALA A 78 -10.10 6.23 19.12
CA ALA A 78 -9.96 7.21 18.03
C ALA A 78 -10.36 8.65 18.44
N LYS A 79 -11.26 8.82 19.41
CA LYS A 79 -11.66 10.15 19.89
C LYS A 79 -10.57 10.76 20.75
N MET A 80 -9.95 9.97 21.61
CA MET A 80 -8.80 10.40 22.41
C MET A 80 -7.61 10.69 21.50
N ARG A 81 -7.37 9.86 20.48
CA ARG A 81 -6.34 10.14 19.47
C ARG A 81 -6.58 11.46 18.75
N ALA A 82 -7.82 11.79 18.42
CA ALA A 82 -8.15 13.08 17.81
C ALA A 82 -7.84 14.27 18.73
N ARG A 83 -8.03 14.12 20.05
CA ARG A 83 -7.73 15.16 21.04
C ARG A 83 -6.24 15.46 21.18
N ASP A 84 -5.35 14.52 20.84
CA ASP A 84 -3.89 14.79 20.83
C ASP A 84 -3.51 15.93 19.86
N PHE A 85 -4.38 16.24 18.90
CA PHE A 85 -4.19 17.29 17.91
C PHE A 85 -4.98 18.57 18.23
N LEU A 86 -5.70 18.62 19.36
CA LEU A 86 -6.39 19.82 19.79
C LEU A 86 -5.37 20.82 20.36
N THR A 87 -5.20 21.96 19.71
CA THR A 87 -4.19 22.97 20.06
C THR A 87 -4.72 24.09 20.96
N ILE A 88 -5.99 24.00 21.37
CA ILE A 88 -6.69 25.03 22.14
C ILE A 88 -7.38 24.39 23.33
N ASP A 89 -7.35 25.06 24.48
CA ASP A 89 -7.90 24.50 25.72
C ASP A 89 -9.43 24.48 25.72
N GLU A 90 -9.98 23.39 26.25
CA GLU A 90 -11.40 23.29 26.52
C GLU A 90 -11.78 24.04 27.81
N PRO A 91 -13.00 24.61 27.92
CA PRO A 91 -14.10 24.54 26.95
C PRO A 91 -13.97 25.55 25.80
N LEU A 92 -14.32 25.10 24.60
CA LEU A 92 -14.20 25.84 23.34
C LEU A 92 -15.35 26.84 23.11
N ASP A 93 -15.11 27.88 22.31
CA ASP A 93 -16.18 28.83 21.92
C ASP A 93 -17.27 28.19 21.06
N SER A 94 -16.89 27.28 20.15
CA SER A 94 -17.80 26.47 19.34
C SER A 94 -17.15 25.14 18.96
N PHE A 95 -17.97 24.15 18.60
CA PHE A 95 -17.48 22.85 18.10
C PHE A 95 -16.65 23.00 16.82
N GLU A 96 -17.06 23.88 15.90
CA GLU A 96 -16.34 24.13 14.65
C GLU A 96 -14.95 24.74 14.89
N THR A 97 -14.77 25.55 15.92
CA THR A 97 -13.45 26.09 16.29
C THR A 97 -12.48 24.96 16.67
N GLY A 98 -12.90 24.02 17.51
CA GLY A 98 -12.06 22.87 17.89
C GLY A 98 -11.85 21.90 16.75
N LYS A 99 -12.89 21.65 15.97
CA LYS A 99 -12.81 20.82 14.76
C LYS A 99 -11.80 21.37 13.77
N ASN A 100 -11.80 22.68 13.51
CA ASN A 100 -10.85 23.32 12.60
C ASN A 100 -9.42 23.26 13.17
N ALA A 101 -9.23 23.52 14.47
CA ALA A 101 -7.92 23.41 15.12
C ALA A 101 -7.33 21.99 15.01
N ILE A 102 -8.14 20.96 15.32
CA ILE A 102 -7.76 19.56 15.16
C ILE A 102 -7.45 19.24 13.70
N ASN A 103 -8.31 19.67 12.77
CA ASN A 103 -8.14 19.40 11.35
C ASN A 103 -6.85 19.98 10.78
N GLU A 104 -6.54 21.25 11.10
CA GLU A 104 -5.32 21.90 10.66
C GLU A 104 -4.08 21.20 11.21
N LYS A 105 -4.10 20.83 12.49
CA LYS A 105 -2.99 20.13 13.13
C LYS A 105 -2.81 18.71 12.60
N LEU A 106 -3.91 17.99 12.33
CA LEU A 106 -3.89 16.68 11.67
C LEU A 106 -3.26 16.75 10.29
N LEU A 107 -3.68 17.68 9.43
CA LEU A 107 -3.12 17.83 8.10
C LEU A 107 -1.66 18.30 8.14
N ALA A 108 -1.25 19.05 9.16
CA ALA A 108 0.16 19.44 9.34
C ALA A 108 1.04 18.23 9.72
N ASP A 109 0.61 17.44 10.70
CA ASP A 109 1.48 16.44 11.34
C ASP A 109 1.34 15.04 10.72
N CYS A 110 0.12 14.63 10.36
CA CYS A 110 -0.19 13.24 9.99
C CYS A 110 -0.15 13.02 8.47
N ILE A 111 0.95 12.44 8.01
CA ILE A 111 1.14 12.14 6.59
C ILE A 111 0.12 11.12 6.06
N ASP A 112 -0.35 10.19 6.88
CA ASP A 112 -1.30 9.16 6.45
C ASP A 112 -2.71 9.70 6.23
N VAL A 113 -3.09 10.78 6.92
CA VAL A 113 -4.32 11.53 6.64
C VAL A 113 -4.17 12.30 5.32
N ARG A 114 -3.00 12.90 5.07
CA ARG A 114 -2.72 13.56 3.78
C ARG A 114 -2.75 12.60 2.60
N LEU A 115 -2.18 11.39 2.76
CA LEU A 115 -2.11 10.39 1.70
C LEU A 115 -3.44 9.64 1.50
N PHE A 116 -4.00 9.10 2.59
CA PHE A 116 -5.07 8.10 2.52
C PHE A 116 -6.41 8.61 3.04
N GLY A 117 -6.45 9.83 3.59
CA GLY A 117 -7.63 10.38 4.23
C GLY A 117 -8.03 9.58 5.47
N GLY A 118 -9.27 9.78 5.91
CA GLY A 118 -9.81 9.07 7.06
C GLY A 118 -11.00 9.79 7.68
N THR A 119 -11.72 9.06 8.52
CA THR A 119 -12.80 9.59 9.35
C THR A 119 -12.31 9.65 10.79
N VAL A 120 -12.19 10.87 11.32
CA VAL A 120 -11.73 11.14 12.68
C VAL A 120 -12.95 11.50 13.54
N PRO A 121 -13.39 10.62 14.44
CA PRO A 121 -14.51 10.91 15.33
C PRO A 121 -14.09 11.93 16.40
N LEU A 122 -14.96 12.90 16.66
CA LEU A 122 -14.74 13.99 17.60
C LEU A 122 -15.80 13.97 18.71
N GLU A 123 -15.36 14.34 19.90
CA GLU A 123 -16.21 14.69 21.03
C GLU A 123 -15.52 15.83 21.79
N LEU A 124 -16.12 17.02 21.80
CA LEU A 124 -15.48 18.24 22.32
C LEU A 124 -16.39 18.96 23.31
N LYS A 125 -15.80 19.59 24.31
CA LYS A 125 -16.48 20.37 25.34
C LYS A 125 -16.55 21.83 24.92
N VAL A 126 -17.76 22.36 24.77
CA VAL A 126 -18.03 23.75 24.39
C VAL A 126 -18.52 24.58 25.59
N LYS A 127 -18.28 25.90 25.60
CA LYS A 127 -18.64 26.81 26.70
C LYS A 127 -20.15 26.86 26.97
N LYS A 128 -20.97 26.68 25.95
CA LYS A 128 -22.44 26.69 26.05
C LYS A 128 -23.00 25.32 25.66
N GLY A 129 -23.26 24.46 26.64
CA GLY A 129 -24.01 23.22 26.43
C GLY A 129 -23.32 21.97 26.97
N LYS A 130 -23.77 20.81 26.49
CA LYS A 130 -23.14 19.50 26.74
C LYS A 130 -21.97 19.30 25.76
N ASN A 131 -21.21 18.23 25.94
CA ASN A 131 -20.22 17.81 24.93
C ASN A 131 -20.91 17.62 23.57
N GLU A 132 -20.31 18.18 22.52
CA GLU A 132 -20.78 18.03 21.15
C GLU A 132 -19.94 16.96 20.43
N THR A 133 -20.59 16.19 19.56
CA THR A 133 -19.96 15.10 18.80
C THR A 133 -20.05 15.35 17.31
N GLY A 134 -19.10 14.81 16.55
CA GLY A 134 -19.08 14.90 15.10
C GLY A 134 -17.88 14.16 14.52
N SER A 135 -17.50 14.51 13.30
CA SER A 135 -16.29 13.94 12.68
C SER A 135 -15.63 14.93 11.71
N ILE A 136 -14.33 14.73 11.52
CA ILE A 136 -13.61 15.25 10.36
C ILE A 136 -13.51 14.09 9.37
N THR A 137 -13.81 14.34 8.10
CA THR A 137 -13.72 13.32 7.06
C THR A 137 -12.94 13.87 5.89
N HIS A 138 -11.86 13.18 5.52
CA HIS A 138 -11.06 13.45 4.34
C HIS A 138 -11.12 12.28 3.38
N THR A 139 -11.39 12.56 2.12
CA THR A 139 -11.17 11.58 1.04
C THR A 139 -9.68 11.58 0.71
N GLY A 140 -9.03 10.43 0.87
CA GLY A 140 -7.62 10.30 0.57
C GLY A 140 -7.33 10.49 -0.92
N PRO A 141 -6.32 11.29 -1.31
CA PRO A 141 -5.90 11.40 -2.70
C PRO A 141 -5.29 10.12 -3.26
N VAL A 142 -4.67 9.28 -2.41
CA VAL A 142 -4.03 8.02 -2.84
C VAL A 142 -4.97 6.85 -2.58
N GLN A 143 -5.46 6.24 -3.66
CA GLN A 143 -6.33 5.08 -3.58
C GLN A 143 -5.70 3.90 -4.31
N PHE A 144 -5.72 2.72 -3.67
CA PHE A 144 -5.26 1.47 -4.25
C PHE A 144 -6.44 0.51 -4.42
N LYS A 145 -6.43 -0.26 -5.50
CA LYS A 145 -7.27 -1.47 -5.61
C LYS A 145 -6.68 -2.58 -4.75
N ILE A 146 -7.49 -3.62 -4.49
CA ILE A 146 -7.01 -4.89 -3.95
C ILE A 146 -5.90 -5.41 -4.87
N GLY A 147 -4.75 -5.72 -4.28
CA GLY A 147 -3.65 -6.36 -4.97
C GLY A 147 -3.98 -7.80 -5.30
N ARG A 148 -3.59 -8.25 -6.49
CA ARG A 148 -3.89 -9.58 -7.01
C ARG A 148 -2.62 -10.25 -7.50
N SER A 149 -2.47 -11.55 -7.28
CA SER A 149 -1.39 -12.28 -7.95
C SER A 149 -1.56 -12.27 -9.46
N MET A 150 -0.44 -12.23 -10.18
CA MET A 150 -0.40 -12.24 -11.65
C MET A 150 -0.55 -13.65 -12.25
N HIS A 151 -0.66 -14.66 -11.40
CA HIS A 151 -0.82 -16.08 -11.72
C HIS A 151 -1.63 -16.76 -10.61
N LYS A 152 -2.17 -17.95 -10.88
CA LYS A 152 -2.78 -18.78 -9.85
C LYS A 152 -1.74 -19.25 -8.83
N VAL A 153 -2.12 -19.27 -7.56
CA VAL A 153 -1.23 -19.69 -6.47
C VAL A 153 -1.65 -21.04 -5.91
N PHE A 154 -0.67 -21.76 -5.38
CA PHE A 154 -0.90 -22.98 -4.61
C PHE A 154 -0.67 -22.69 -3.12
N MET A 155 -1.66 -22.95 -2.27
CA MET A 155 -1.49 -22.84 -0.83
C MET A 155 -0.93 -24.15 -0.27
N LYS A 156 0.14 -24.05 0.53
CA LYS A 156 0.67 -25.17 1.31
C LYS A 156 0.31 -25.01 2.76
N HIS A 157 -0.16 -26.12 3.33
CA HIS A 157 -0.36 -26.28 4.76
C HIS A 157 0.84 -27.02 5.37
N PHE A 158 1.42 -26.48 6.44
CA PHE A 158 2.53 -27.07 7.16
C PHE A 158 2.21 -27.19 8.66
N ARG A 159 2.59 -28.33 9.24
CA ARG A 159 2.40 -28.63 10.66
C ARG A 159 3.74 -28.74 11.36
N GLY A 160 4.06 -27.75 12.21
CA GLY A 160 5.20 -27.75 13.11
C GLY A 160 4.88 -28.26 14.51
N THR A 161 5.92 -28.41 15.34
CA THR A 161 5.80 -28.76 16.76
C THR A 161 6.18 -27.57 17.64
N GLY A 162 5.29 -27.14 18.52
CA GLY A 162 5.55 -26.12 19.54
C GLY A 162 6.37 -26.67 20.71
N ALA A 163 7.06 -25.78 21.43
CA ALA A 163 7.93 -26.17 22.55
C ALA A 163 7.18 -26.46 23.86
N PHE A 164 5.92 -26.03 23.98
CA PHE A 164 5.13 -26.12 25.19
C PHE A 164 4.10 -27.24 25.15
N ALA A 165 3.75 -27.76 26.32
CA ALA A 165 2.64 -28.68 26.47
C ALA A 165 1.30 -27.94 26.26
N SER A 166 0.29 -28.63 25.71
CA SER A 166 -1.01 -28.01 25.42
C SER A 166 -1.76 -27.55 26.67
N LYS A 167 -1.52 -28.18 27.82
CA LYS A 167 -2.08 -27.86 29.14
C LYS A 167 -1.09 -28.24 30.23
N GLY A 168 -1.25 -27.70 31.44
CA GLY A 168 -0.46 -28.09 32.61
C GLY A 168 -0.58 -29.60 32.88
N GLY A 169 0.55 -30.30 32.95
CA GLY A 169 0.61 -31.76 33.16
C GLY A 169 0.52 -32.62 31.90
N ALA A 170 0.37 -32.04 30.70
CA ALA A 170 0.39 -32.81 29.46
C ALA A 170 1.83 -33.14 29.01
N SER A 171 2.04 -34.37 28.52
CA SER A 171 3.30 -34.81 27.92
C SER A 171 3.40 -34.51 26.42
N GLN A 172 2.27 -34.22 25.77
CA GLN A 172 2.21 -33.87 24.35
C GLN A 172 2.49 -32.38 24.13
N LYS A 173 3.46 -32.11 23.26
CA LYS A 173 3.75 -30.77 22.73
C LYS A 173 2.56 -30.25 21.91
N THR A 174 2.31 -28.95 21.95
CA THR A 174 1.35 -28.27 21.07
C THR A 174 1.77 -28.43 19.61
N PHE A 175 0.83 -28.67 18.70
CA PHE A 175 1.08 -28.54 17.26
C PHE A 175 0.85 -27.10 16.84
N ARG A 176 1.60 -26.66 15.83
CA ARG A 176 1.41 -25.36 15.18
C ARG A 176 1.14 -25.62 13.72
N GLU A 177 0.08 -25.02 13.21
CA GLU A 177 -0.31 -25.11 11.81
C GLU A 177 -0.06 -23.75 11.16
N GLU A 178 0.44 -23.77 9.94
CA GLU A 178 0.74 -22.58 9.14
C GLU A 178 0.36 -22.83 7.69
N ASP A 179 -0.37 -21.88 7.13
CA ASP A 179 -0.65 -21.81 5.70
C ASP A 179 0.19 -20.70 5.06
N PHE A 180 0.83 -21.04 3.96
CA PHE A 180 1.70 -20.14 3.22
C PHE A 180 1.64 -20.41 1.72
N LEU A 181 2.07 -19.43 0.95
CA LEU A 181 2.23 -19.52 -0.50
C LEU A 181 3.70 -19.79 -0.81
N PRO A 182 4.03 -20.87 -1.54
CA PRO A 182 5.39 -21.11 -2.02
C PRO A 182 5.90 -19.94 -2.86
N TYR A 183 5.03 -19.34 -3.67
CA TYR A 183 5.31 -18.13 -4.41
C TYR A 183 4.03 -17.36 -4.76
N SER A 184 4.12 -16.05 -4.75
CA SER A 184 3.08 -15.18 -5.29
C SER A 184 3.69 -13.88 -5.77
N LEU A 185 3.58 -13.57 -7.06
CA LEU A 185 3.89 -12.24 -7.60
C LEU A 185 2.62 -11.39 -7.63
N ILE A 186 2.55 -10.37 -6.79
CA ILE A 186 1.35 -9.57 -6.52
C ILE A 186 1.46 -8.22 -7.23
N SER A 187 0.39 -7.82 -7.91
CA SER A 187 0.24 -6.53 -8.58
C SER A 187 -0.78 -5.65 -7.86
N PHE A 188 -0.35 -4.45 -7.48
CA PHE A 188 -1.21 -3.37 -7.01
C PHE A 188 -1.36 -2.29 -8.08
N TYR A 189 -2.56 -1.77 -8.20
CA TYR A 189 -2.87 -0.58 -8.98
C TYR A 189 -3.33 0.54 -8.04
N GLY A 190 -2.82 1.75 -8.26
CA GLY A 190 -3.19 2.93 -7.50
C GLY A 190 -3.36 4.17 -8.35
N ILE A 191 -4.07 5.15 -7.80
CA ILE A 191 -4.26 6.48 -8.38
C ILE A 191 -3.90 7.51 -7.31
N ILE A 192 -3.16 8.55 -7.73
CA ILE A 192 -2.99 9.80 -6.98
C ILE A 192 -3.91 10.84 -7.61
N ASN A 193 -4.95 11.25 -6.88
CA ASN A 193 -5.96 12.21 -7.33
C ASN A 193 -5.61 13.64 -6.88
N GLU A 194 -5.26 14.46 -7.85
CA GLU A 194 -4.92 15.88 -7.71
C GLU A 194 -6.04 16.75 -7.14
N ASN A 195 -7.31 16.35 -7.28
CA ASN A 195 -8.42 17.16 -6.74
C ASN A 195 -8.54 16.96 -5.22
N ALA A 196 -8.48 15.71 -4.76
CA ALA A 196 -8.49 15.39 -3.33
C ALA A 196 -7.18 15.79 -2.63
N ALA A 197 -6.08 15.91 -3.38
CA ALA A 197 -4.80 16.38 -2.88
C ALA A 197 -4.89 17.82 -2.32
N LYS A 198 -5.72 18.68 -2.94
CA LYS A 198 -5.94 20.06 -2.49
C LYS A 198 -6.59 20.12 -1.10
N ASP A 199 -7.62 19.30 -0.88
CA ASP A 199 -8.36 19.27 0.40
C ASP A 199 -7.49 18.74 1.55
N THR A 200 -6.56 17.83 1.23
CA THR A 200 -5.65 17.17 2.17
C THR A 200 -4.28 17.82 2.25
N LYS A 201 -4.00 18.85 1.44
CA LYS A 201 -2.70 19.52 1.31
C LYS A 201 -1.54 18.55 1.00
N LEU A 202 -1.82 17.53 0.18
CA LEU A 202 -0.82 16.55 -0.22
C LEU A 202 0.26 17.22 -1.08
N SER A 203 1.52 16.99 -0.70
CA SER A 203 2.68 17.54 -1.40
C SER A 203 3.44 16.50 -2.22
N GLU A 204 4.26 16.94 -3.17
CA GLU A 204 5.18 16.06 -3.92
C GLU A 204 6.17 15.34 -2.98
N GLU A 205 6.64 15.99 -1.91
CA GLU A 205 7.48 15.33 -0.88
C GLU A 205 6.75 14.19 -0.16
N ASP A 206 5.43 14.31 0.06
CA ASP A 206 4.63 13.22 0.61
C ASP A 206 4.51 12.05 -0.38
N ILE A 207 4.51 12.33 -1.70
CA ILE A 207 4.53 11.29 -2.74
C ILE A 207 5.87 10.57 -2.77
N ASP A 208 6.99 11.27 -2.65
CA ASP A 208 8.31 10.61 -2.56
C ASP A 208 8.38 9.67 -1.36
N LEU A 209 7.85 10.11 -0.21
CA LEU A 209 7.73 9.29 1.00
C LEU A 209 6.77 8.10 0.81
N LEU A 210 5.67 8.28 0.08
CA LEU A 210 4.76 7.20 -0.30
C LEU A 210 5.49 6.13 -1.10
N LEU A 211 6.23 6.52 -2.15
CA LEU A 211 6.96 5.60 -3.03
C LEU A 211 8.05 4.85 -2.27
N ASP A 212 8.79 5.55 -1.41
CA ASP A 212 9.74 4.94 -0.48
C ASP A 212 9.05 3.94 0.47
N GLY A 213 7.92 4.30 1.05
CA GLY A 213 7.14 3.42 1.92
C GLY A 213 6.57 2.19 1.20
N MET A 214 6.22 2.31 -0.08
CA MET A 214 5.80 1.18 -0.91
C MET A 214 6.96 0.22 -1.14
N TRP A 215 8.11 0.73 -1.54
CA TRP A 215 9.29 -0.08 -1.83
C TRP A 215 9.94 -0.61 -0.54
N ASN A 216 10.52 0.28 0.26
CA ASN A 216 11.29 -0.08 1.44
C ASN A 216 10.41 -0.58 2.59
N GLY A 217 9.18 -0.09 2.73
CA GLY A 217 8.26 -0.61 3.76
C GLY A 217 7.88 -2.06 3.51
N THR A 218 7.67 -2.46 2.25
CA THR A 218 7.40 -3.85 1.87
C THR A 218 8.62 -4.73 2.16
N LYS A 219 9.81 -4.27 1.78
CA LYS A 219 11.08 -4.97 2.03
C LYS A 219 11.40 -5.13 3.53
N ASN A 220 11.08 -4.13 4.34
CA ASN A 220 11.35 -4.10 5.78
C ASN A 220 10.29 -4.84 6.61
N LEU A 221 9.31 -5.49 5.98
CA LEU A 221 8.26 -6.23 6.66
C LEU A 221 8.77 -7.61 7.15
N ILE A 222 9.68 -7.57 8.13
CA ILE A 222 10.36 -8.74 8.66
C ILE A 222 9.54 -9.31 9.83
N SER A 223 8.62 -10.21 9.50
CA SER A 223 7.90 -11.03 10.48
C SER A 223 7.85 -12.48 10.03
N ARG A 224 7.55 -13.42 10.94
CA ARG A 224 7.64 -14.86 10.65
C ARG A 224 6.92 -15.30 9.37
N SER A 225 5.77 -14.71 9.08
CA SER A 225 4.96 -15.07 7.91
C SER A 225 5.16 -14.15 6.71
N LYS A 226 5.91 -13.05 6.84
CA LYS A 226 6.02 -12.02 5.77
C LYS A 226 7.45 -11.68 5.39
N VAL A 227 8.43 -12.24 6.09
CA VAL A 227 9.84 -12.15 5.71
C VAL A 227 10.01 -12.66 4.28
N GLY A 228 10.84 -11.99 3.50
CA GLY A 228 11.08 -12.36 2.10
C GLY A 228 10.10 -11.75 1.10
N GLN A 229 9.31 -10.73 1.48
CA GLN A 229 8.65 -9.86 0.50
C GLN A 229 9.68 -9.00 -0.23
N VAL A 230 9.74 -9.09 -1.55
CA VAL A 230 10.71 -8.34 -2.36
C VAL A 230 9.97 -7.50 -3.40
N PRO A 231 10.06 -6.15 -3.31
CA PRO A 231 9.62 -5.27 -4.38
C PRO A 231 10.34 -5.59 -5.69
N ARG A 232 9.59 -5.67 -6.79
CA ARG A 232 10.12 -5.99 -8.13
C ARG A 232 9.99 -4.85 -9.11
N LEU A 233 8.88 -4.12 -9.06
CA LEU A 233 8.62 -2.97 -9.92
C LEU A 233 7.76 -1.95 -9.20
N LEU A 234 8.15 -0.68 -9.25
CA LEU A 234 7.31 0.47 -8.94
C LEU A 234 7.29 1.35 -10.19
N PHE A 235 6.13 1.46 -10.81
CA PHE A 235 5.92 2.18 -12.05
C PHE A 235 4.85 3.25 -11.85
N LYS A 236 5.22 4.52 -11.94
CA LYS A 236 4.30 5.66 -11.77
C LYS A 236 4.24 6.47 -13.07
N VAL A 237 3.04 6.67 -13.60
CA VAL A 237 2.81 7.51 -14.79
C VAL A 237 2.21 8.83 -14.35
N ASN A 238 2.89 9.93 -14.65
CA ASN A 238 2.43 11.28 -14.36
C ASN A 238 1.80 11.90 -15.61
N TYR A 239 0.60 12.46 -15.48
CA TYR A 239 -0.12 13.05 -16.60
C TYR A 239 0.04 14.57 -16.67
N LYS A 240 -0.03 15.13 -17.88
CA LYS A 240 0.00 16.58 -18.11
C LYS A 240 -1.36 17.22 -17.87
N GLU A 241 -2.44 16.52 -18.16
CA GLU A 241 -3.80 17.05 -18.09
C GLU A 241 -4.44 16.73 -16.72
N GLY A 242 -5.13 17.70 -16.13
CA GLY A 242 -5.94 17.45 -14.94
C GLY A 242 -7.15 16.57 -15.30
N ASN A 243 -7.61 15.76 -14.34
CA ASN A 243 -8.72 14.82 -14.49
C ASN A 243 -8.53 13.67 -15.50
N TYR A 244 -7.39 13.60 -16.17
CA TYR A 244 -7.08 12.55 -17.14
C TYR A 244 -6.25 11.44 -16.52
N HIS A 245 -6.53 10.21 -16.93
CA HIS A 245 -5.69 9.02 -16.72
C HIS A 245 -6.10 7.96 -17.76
N ILE A 246 -5.24 6.97 -17.99
CA ILE A 246 -5.53 5.89 -18.95
C ILE A 246 -6.47 4.87 -18.30
N GLY A 247 -6.23 4.53 -17.04
CA GLY A 247 -7.01 3.57 -16.28
C GLY A 247 -6.49 2.14 -16.43
N ASP A 248 -6.53 1.40 -15.34
CA ASP A 248 -6.26 -0.05 -15.30
C ASP A 248 -4.89 -0.45 -15.88
N LEU A 249 -3.85 0.38 -15.66
CA LEU A 249 -2.49 0.11 -16.16
C LEU A 249 -1.96 -1.27 -15.73
N ASN A 250 -2.34 -1.77 -14.56
CA ASN A 250 -1.94 -3.10 -14.10
C ASN A 250 -2.40 -4.22 -15.04
N ASN A 251 -3.53 -4.05 -15.75
CA ASN A 251 -4.06 -5.03 -16.70
C ASN A 251 -3.31 -5.03 -18.05
N LEU A 252 -2.36 -4.10 -18.24
CA LEU A 252 -1.51 -4.01 -19.42
C LEU A 252 -0.19 -4.78 -19.24
N PHE A 253 0.12 -5.19 -18.01
CA PHE A 253 1.18 -6.14 -17.71
C PHE A 253 0.61 -7.56 -17.79
N SER A 254 1.41 -8.52 -18.24
CA SER A 254 1.01 -9.94 -18.25
C SER A 254 2.18 -10.83 -17.86
N LEU A 255 1.93 -11.84 -17.03
CA LEU A 255 2.94 -12.81 -16.66
C LEU A 255 3.06 -13.88 -17.75
N LYS A 256 4.29 -14.23 -18.11
CA LYS A 256 4.63 -15.33 -19.02
C LYS A 256 5.53 -16.33 -18.30
N SER A 257 5.21 -17.61 -18.43
CA SER A 257 5.93 -18.73 -17.84
C SER A 257 5.69 -19.97 -18.69
N ASP A 258 6.69 -20.84 -18.78
CA ASP A 258 6.55 -22.19 -19.36
C ASP A 258 6.02 -23.20 -18.34
N LEU A 259 5.97 -22.81 -17.06
CA LEU A 259 5.43 -23.61 -15.97
C LEU A 259 3.92 -23.40 -15.85
N ILE A 260 3.25 -24.40 -15.28
CA ILE A 260 1.90 -24.24 -14.77
C ILE A 260 1.94 -23.23 -13.61
N ASP A 261 0.96 -22.32 -13.54
CA ASP A 261 0.90 -21.21 -12.58
C ASP A 261 1.20 -21.64 -11.13
N GLU A 262 0.58 -22.73 -10.68
CA GLU A 262 0.72 -23.28 -9.33
C GLU A 262 2.11 -23.87 -9.02
N GLU A 263 2.95 -24.08 -10.05
CA GLU A 263 4.31 -24.60 -9.94
C GLU A 263 5.39 -23.51 -9.88
N ILE A 264 5.04 -22.25 -10.15
CA ILE A 264 5.98 -21.12 -10.07
C ILE A 264 6.50 -20.98 -8.62
N ARG A 265 7.81 -20.84 -8.47
CA ARG A 265 8.53 -20.71 -7.18
C ARG A 265 9.45 -19.50 -7.11
N ASP A 266 9.77 -18.88 -8.26
CA ASP A 266 10.78 -17.85 -8.34
C ASP A 266 10.47 -16.78 -9.39
N ILE A 267 10.95 -15.55 -9.17
CA ILE A 267 10.88 -14.47 -10.16
C ILE A 267 11.66 -14.82 -11.41
N SER A 268 12.74 -15.60 -11.29
CA SER A 268 13.53 -16.05 -12.45
C SER A 268 12.80 -17.03 -13.36
N GLN A 269 11.64 -17.56 -12.94
CA GLN A 269 10.85 -18.52 -13.72
C GLN A 269 9.75 -17.82 -14.53
N VAL A 270 9.64 -16.50 -14.43
CA VAL A 270 8.59 -15.73 -15.10
C VAL A 270 9.19 -14.53 -15.82
N LYS A 271 8.49 -14.08 -16.85
CA LYS A 271 8.78 -12.82 -17.55
C LYS A 271 7.53 -11.95 -17.55
N ILE A 272 7.71 -10.64 -17.55
CA ILE A 272 6.61 -9.67 -17.56
C ILE A 272 6.48 -9.06 -18.96
N GLU A 273 5.43 -9.46 -19.66
CA GLU A 273 5.09 -8.94 -20.98
C GLU A 273 4.47 -7.54 -20.84
N VAL A 274 5.05 -6.57 -21.57
CA VAL A 274 4.72 -5.15 -21.48
C VAL A 274 4.38 -4.50 -22.83
N GLN A 275 4.27 -5.26 -23.93
CA GLN A 275 3.89 -4.73 -25.25
C GLN A 275 2.61 -3.88 -25.17
N ARG A 276 1.54 -4.40 -24.57
CA ARG A 276 0.26 -3.68 -24.43
C ARG A 276 0.41 -2.37 -23.67
N LEU A 277 1.26 -2.34 -22.65
CA LEU A 277 1.53 -1.14 -21.88
C LEU A 277 2.26 -0.10 -22.73
N ILE A 278 3.38 -0.50 -23.34
CA ILE A 278 4.22 0.39 -24.15
C ILE A 278 3.41 0.99 -25.31
N ASP A 279 2.62 0.17 -26.00
CA ASP A 279 1.75 0.62 -27.10
C ASP A 279 0.71 1.64 -26.65
N VAL A 280 0.06 1.40 -25.51
CA VAL A 280 -0.98 2.29 -24.98
C VAL A 280 -0.37 3.60 -24.49
N LEU A 281 0.78 3.56 -23.81
CA LEU A 281 1.48 4.76 -23.39
C LEU A 281 1.96 5.55 -24.60
N GLY A 282 2.60 4.92 -25.58
CA GLY A 282 3.08 5.56 -26.80
C GLY A 282 1.97 6.24 -27.61
N LYS A 283 0.79 5.61 -27.70
CA LYS A 283 -0.42 6.21 -28.30
C LYS A 283 -0.92 7.46 -27.56
N ASN A 284 -0.65 7.57 -26.26
CA ASN A 284 -1.11 8.67 -25.40
C ASN A 284 0.05 9.58 -24.92
N LYS A 285 1.24 9.49 -25.54
CA LYS A 285 2.46 10.19 -25.10
C LYS A 285 2.29 11.71 -24.92
N ASP A 286 1.44 12.33 -25.74
CA ASP A 286 1.20 13.77 -25.68
C ASP A 286 0.56 14.19 -24.34
N LYS A 287 -0.19 13.28 -23.70
CA LYS A 287 -0.84 13.49 -22.40
C LYS A 287 0.00 13.05 -21.21
N ILE A 288 1.11 12.34 -21.45
CA ILE A 288 2.00 11.83 -20.41
C ILE A 288 3.14 12.83 -20.20
N GLY A 289 3.38 13.22 -18.95
CA GLY A 289 4.50 14.05 -18.54
C GLY A 289 5.79 13.26 -18.53
N ASN A 290 5.84 12.26 -17.66
CA ASN A 290 6.90 11.26 -17.57
C ASN A 290 6.38 9.96 -16.94
N ALA A 291 7.21 8.92 -17.01
CA ALA A 291 7.06 7.69 -16.26
C ALA A 291 8.25 7.53 -15.31
N GLN A 292 7.95 7.32 -14.03
CA GLN A 292 8.94 7.08 -12.98
C GLN A 292 9.03 5.58 -12.69
N ILE A 293 10.25 5.05 -12.63
CA ILE A 293 10.49 3.61 -12.60
C ILE A 293 11.50 3.27 -11.50
N CYS A 294 11.15 2.30 -10.64
CA CYS A 294 12.09 1.58 -9.80
C CYS A 294 11.93 0.09 -10.10
N SER A 295 12.98 -0.60 -10.53
CA SER A 295 12.94 -2.03 -10.82
C SER A 295 14.06 -2.77 -10.09
N ASP A 296 13.75 -3.98 -9.63
CA ASP A 296 14.73 -4.91 -9.10
C ASP A 296 15.44 -5.62 -10.25
N GLY A 297 16.77 -5.79 -10.17
CA GLY A 297 17.56 -6.34 -11.27
C GLY A 297 17.27 -7.80 -11.65
N SER A 298 16.42 -8.51 -10.90
CA SER A 298 16.03 -9.88 -11.22
C SER A 298 14.69 -10.01 -11.95
N ILE A 299 13.96 -8.91 -12.16
CA ILE A 299 12.74 -8.92 -12.99
C ILE A 299 13.12 -8.81 -14.47
N THR A 300 12.54 -9.67 -15.31
CA THR A 300 12.74 -9.65 -16.77
C THR A 300 11.47 -9.15 -17.45
N PHE A 301 11.62 -8.20 -18.37
CA PHE A 301 10.54 -7.68 -19.20
C PHE A 301 10.65 -8.21 -20.63
N THR A 302 9.50 -8.44 -21.25
CA THR A 302 9.42 -8.80 -22.68
C THR A 302 8.51 -7.86 -23.45
N TYR A 303 8.82 -7.70 -24.73
CA TYR A 303 7.96 -7.07 -25.72
C TYR A 303 7.83 -8.03 -26.91
N ASP A 304 6.60 -8.47 -27.18
CA ASP A 304 6.33 -9.45 -28.24
C ASP A 304 7.13 -10.77 -28.05
N GLY A 305 7.32 -11.16 -26.78
CA GLY A 305 8.09 -12.36 -26.40
C GLY A 305 9.61 -12.19 -26.34
N GLU A 306 10.16 -11.10 -26.87
CA GLU A 306 11.61 -10.82 -26.82
C GLU A 306 11.99 -10.05 -25.56
N GLU A 307 13.12 -10.37 -24.95
CA GLU A 307 13.60 -9.66 -23.76
C GLU A 307 14.04 -8.24 -24.11
N ILE A 308 13.65 -7.27 -23.27
CA ILE A 308 13.92 -5.86 -23.50
C ILE A 308 14.43 -5.14 -22.25
N ASP A 309 15.09 -4.00 -22.48
CA ASP A 309 15.28 -2.98 -21.47
C ASP A 309 14.01 -2.11 -21.40
N PHE A 310 13.28 -2.22 -20.28
CA PHE A 310 11.97 -1.59 -20.15
C PHE A 310 12.03 -0.06 -20.21
N GLU A 311 13.06 0.55 -19.63
CA GLU A 311 13.24 2.00 -19.68
C GLU A 311 13.50 2.45 -21.11
N LYS A 312 14.45 1.80 -21.79
CA LYS A 312 14.81 2.12 -23.16
C LYS A 312 13.62 1.97 -24.11
N SER A 313 12.83 0.92 -23.97
CA SER A 313 11.65 0.70 -24.81
C SER A 313 10.55 1.76 -24.58
N LEU A 314 10.40 2.25 -23.35
CA LEU A 314 9.50 3.40 -23.08
C LEU A 314 10.00 4.68 -23.75
N ALA A 315 11.32 4.94 -23.68
CA ALA A 315 11.93 6.09 -24.34
C ALA A 315 11.77 6.02 -25.87
N GLU A 316 11.95 4.83 -26.47
CA GLU A 316 11.72 4.58 -27.89
C GLU A 316 10.25 4.79 -28.30
N ALA A 317 9.30 4.51 -27.39
CA ALA A 317 7.88 4.84 -27.56
C ALA A 317 7.54 6.34 -27.37
N GLY A 318 8.54 7.17 -27.06
CA GLY A 318 8.40 8.62 -26.87
C GLY A 318 7.92 9.02 -25.48
N ILE A 319 8.10 8.17 -24.46
CA ILE A 319 7.81 8.46 -23.06
C ILE A 319 9.08 8.91 -22.36
N ASN A 320 9.05 10.08 -21.75
CA ASN A 320 10.15 10.52 -20.87
C ASN A 320 10.19 9.63 -19.63
N THR A 321 11.35 9.06 -19.32
CA THR A 321 11.56 8.20 -18.16
C THR A 321 12.38 8.89 -17.09
N GLU A 322 12.14 8.51 -15.83
CA GLU A 322 12.93 8.91 -14.68
C GLU A 322 13.15 7.70 -13.76
N ILE A 323 14.40 7.40 -13.42
CA ILE A 323 14.72 6.29 -12.52
C ILE A 323 14.66 6.76 -11.07
N LEU A 324 13.80 6.11 -10.31
CA LEU A 324 13.64 6.30 -8.87
C LEU A 324 14.75 5.55 -8.14
N THR A 325 15.50 6.28 -7.31
CA THR A 325 16.48 5.69 -6.39
C THR A 325 15.85 5.58 -5.00
N MET A 326 15.65 4.34 -4.54
CA MET A 326 14.95 4.00 -3.29
C MET A 326 15.82 3.15 -2.37
#